data_AF-A0A1B8ZFB0-F1
#
_entry.id   AF-A0A1B8ZFB0-F1
#
_cell.length_a   1.000
_cell.length_b   1.000
_cell.length_c   1.000
_cell.angle_alpha   90.00
_cell.angle_beta   90.00
_cell.angle_gamma   90.00
#
_symmetry.space_group_name_H-M   'P 1'
#
loop_
_entity.id
_entity.type
_entity.pdbx_description
1 polymer ?
#
loop_
_entity_poly.entity_id
_entity_poly.type
_entity_poly.pdbx_seq_one_letter_code
_entity_poly.pdbx_strand_id
1 'polypeptide(L)'
;MGTTVFVNGQFLAASDTSESSVKKYKGIINANKDLVEFIEQLLLQKGLPKHLRNLALIESHFNKNITSGAGAVGIWQFMTAHANQYGLTEQGRTDIYKSTKTAAISLSNLYKKYNNWVTVVAAYNCGEGNIAKAMQAAGSSQYHEFSKYLPGETINHVKKYLNACYATGELQSVLSNYNSSRLHKVFFENGNRKVTDEVLSETDINAGFNLKVVAAELNVDVDKILAWNPGIEEELQKKGESTLYLPTDLMPDFLLRKNKILMRSIKEGAAVQQ
;
A
#
# COMPACT_ATOMS: atom_id res chain seq x y z
N MET A 1 3.79 19.58 -29.29
CA MET A 1 4.37 18.27 -28.95
C MET A 1 4.38 18.15 -27.43
N GLY A 2 3.34 17.55 -26.87
CA GLY A 2 3.24 17.29 -25.44
C GLY A 2 3.87 15.94 -25.15
N THR A 3 4.96 15.93 -24.39
CA THR A 3 5.64 14.71 -23.97
C THR A 3 4.76 13.98 -22.96
N THR A 4 4.04 12.96 -23.41
CA THR A 4 3.37 12.01 -22.51
C THR A 4 4.44 11.26 -21.75
N VAL A 5 4.61 11.57 -20.47
CA VAL A 5 5.46 10.79 -19.56
C VAL A 5 4.72 9.50 -19.28
N PHE A 6 5.25 8.38 -19.79
CA PHE A 6 4.78 7.04 -19.47
C PHE A 6 5.12 6.72 -18.01
N VAL A 7 4.12 6.36 -17.21
CA VAL A 7 4.26 6.10 -15.77
C VAL A 7 3.88 4.63 -15.52
N ASN A 8 4.88 3.74 -15.64
CA ASN A 8 4.82 2.28 -15.46
C ASN A 8 3.94 1.78 -14.30
N GLY A 9 2.89 1.02 -14.60
CA GLY A 9 1.97 0.41 -13.63
C GLY A 9 2.55 -0.71 -12.74
N GLN A 10 3.45 -0.40 -11.81
CA GLN A 10 3.60 -1.01 -10.47
C GLN A 10 4.76 -0.33 -9.71
N PHE A 11 4.50 0.85 -9.12
CA PHE A 11 5.54 1.61 -8.42
C PHE A 11 5.97 1.04 -7.07
N LEU A 12 5.15 0.18 -6.48
CA LEU A 12 5.38 -0.40 -5.15
C LEU A 12 5.24 -1.92 -5.21
N ALA A 13 6.36 -2.60 -4.94
CA ALA A 13 6.45 -4.03 -4.79
C ALA A 13 7.45 -4.35 -3.66
N ALA A 14 7.42 -5.58 -3.16
CA ALA A 14 8.50 -6.07 -2.32
C ALA A 14 9.79 -6.12 -3.14
N SER A 15 10.86 -5.52 -2.63
CA SER A 15 12.16 -5.47 -3.28
C SER A 15 13.00 -6.72 -3.05
N ASP A 16 12.68 -7.50 -2.02
CA ASP A 16 13.36 -8.75 -1.69
C ASP A 16 12.31 -9.78 -1.25
N THR A 17 12.08 -10.75 -2.13
CA THR A 17 11.14 -11.86 -1.97
C THR A 17 11.85 -13.20 -1.86
N SER A 18 13.17 -13.19 -1.60
CA SER A 18 13.98 -14.40 -1.51
C SER A 18 13.55 -15.29 -0.35
N GLU A 19 13.70 -16.62 -0.51
CA GLU A 19 13.35 -17.58 0.54
C GLU A 19 14.11 -17.33 1.85
N SER A 20 15.37 -16.91 1.76
CA SER A 20 16.20 -16.58 2.93
C SER A 20 15.64 -15.38 3.71
N SER A 21 15.20 -14.33 3.00
CA SER A 21 14.56 -13.16 3.58
C SER A 21 13.22 -13.49 4.22
N VAL A 22 12.38 -14.26 3.53
CA VAL A 22 11.10 -14.74 4.05
C VAL A 22 11.31 -15.59 5.32
N LYS A 23 12.27 -16.53 5.27
CA LYS A 23 12.61 -17.39 6.42
C LYS A 23 13.13 -16.57 7.59
N LYS A 24 13.92 -15.53 7.35
CA LYS A 24 14.38 -14.60 8.39
C LYS A 24 13.22 -13.92 9.10
N TYR A 25 12.31 -13.26 8.38
CA TYR A 25 11.16 -12.57 8.99
C TYR A 25 10.25 -13.54 9.76
N LYS A 26 9.91 -14.69 9.15
CA LYS A 26 9.09 -15.71 9.82
C LYS A 26 9.79 -16.28 11.05
N GLY A 27 11.10 -16.49 11.00
CA GLY A 27 11.89 -16.97 12.14
C GLY A 27 11.83 -16.02 13.33
N ILE A 28 11.97 -14.71 13.09
CA ILE A 28 11.86 -13.69 14.15
C ILE A 28 10.44 -13.65 14.74
N ILE A 29 9.40 -13.68 13.90
CA ILE A 29 8.01 -13.72 14.36
C ILE A 29 7.75 -14.95 15.22
N ASN A 30 8.17 -16.14 14.75
CA ASN A 30 7.97 -17.39 15.47
C ASN A 30 8.71 -17.42 16.81
N ALA A 31 9.92 -16.85 16.87
CA ALA A 31 10.68 -16.74 18.11
C ALA A 31 10.04 -15.79 19.14
N ASN A 32 9.15 -14.89 18.70
CA ASN A 32 8.47 -13.90 19.53
C ASN A 32 6.94 -14.08 19.54
N LYS A 33 6.44 -15.29 19.28
CA LYS A 33 5.03 -15.57 18.98
C LYS A 33 4.03 -14.92 19.95
N ASP A 34 4.20 -15.11 21.25
CA ASP A 34 3.25 -14.60 22.26
C ASP A 34 3.21 -13.06 22.28
N LEU A 35 4.38 -12.43 22.12
CA LEU A 35 4.49 -10.97 22.02
C LEU A 35 3.85 -10.45 20.72
N VAL A 36 4.08 -11.14 19.61
CA VAL A 36 3.46 -10.81 18.32
C VAL A 36 1.95 -10.91 18.43
N GLU A 37 1.41 -11.98 19.00
CA GLU A 37 -0.02 -12.17 19.21
C GLU A 37 -0.61 -11.05 20.09
N PHE A 38 0.06 -10.70 21.19
CA PHE A 38 -0.33 -9.55 22.01
C PHE A 38 -0.41 -8.24 21.21
N ILE A 39 0.60 -7.94 20.39
CA ILE A 39 0.65 -6.74 19.55
C ILE A 39 -0.50 -6.75 18.54
N GLU A 40 -0.73 -7.87 17.85
CA GLU A 40 -1.80 -8.01 16.87
C GLU A 40 -3.18 -7.80 17.50
N GLN A 41 -3.44 -8.41 18.66
CA GLN A 41 -4.72 -8.25 19.36
C GLN A 41 -4.95 -6.78 19.77
N LEU A 42 -3.92 -6.10 20.26
CA LEU A 42 -4.03 -4.68 20.64
C LEU A 42 -4.29 -3.80 19.41
N LEU A 43 -3.62 -4.05 18.28
CA LEU A 43 -3.88 -3.35 17.02
C LEU A 43 -5.33 -3.55 16.56
N LEU A 44 -5.81 -4.79 16.55
CA LEU A 44 -7.19 -5.12 16.15
C LEU A 44 -8.23 -4.46 17.07
N GLN A 45 -8.01 -4.45 18.39
CA GLN A 45 -8.87 -3.74 19.35
C GLN A 45 -8.94 -2.22 19.08
N LYS A 46 -7.94 -1.66 18.40
CA LYS A 46 -7.91 -0.24 17.98
C LYS A 46 -8.36 -0.02 16.55
N GLY A 47 -8.92 -1.04 15.89
CA GLY A 47 -9.35 -0.96 14.50
C GLY A 47 -8.19 -0.84 13.50
N LEU A 48 -6.98 -1.24 13.91
CA LEU A 48 -5.78 -1.17 13.08
C LEU A 48 -5.46 -2.55 12.51
N PRO A 49 -4.93 -2.63 11.28
CA PRO A 49 -4.59 -3.89 10.68
C PRO A 49 -3.36 -4.53 11.35
N LYS A 50 -3.42 -5.85 11.53
CA LYS A 50 -2.36 -6.63 12.19
C LYS A 50 -0.98 -6.52 11.52
N HIS A 51 -0.93 -6.26 10.21
CA HIS A 51 0.33 -6.11 9.48
C HIS A 51 1.20 -4.94 9.99
N LEU A 52 0.65 -4.02 10.79
CA LEU A 52 1.43 -2.96 11.44
C LEU A 52 2.41 -3.48 12.49
N ARG A 53 2.25 -4.71 12.99
CA ARG A 53 3.29 -5.39 13.79
C ARG A 53 4.63 -5.46 13.06
N ASN A 54 4.61 -5.44 11.72
CA ASN A 54 5.83 -5.49 10.91
C ASN A 54 6.69 -4.23 11.07
N LEU A 55 6.16 -3.12 11.61
CA LEU A 55 6.98 -1.98 12.04
C LEU A 55 7.87 -2.38 13.23
N ALA A 56 7.31 -2.95 14.29
CA ALA A 56 8.11 -3.45 15.43
C ALA A 56 9.13 -4.53 15.00
N LEU A 57 8.78 -5.35 14.01
CA LEU A 57 9.69 -6.33 13.41
C LEU A 57 10.91 -5.67 12.75
N ILE A 58 10.71 -4.66 11.89
CA ILE A 58 11.82 -4.02 11.15
C ILE A 58 12.61 -3.01 11.99
N GLU A 59 11.99 -2.45 13.03
CA GLU A 59 12.58 -1.45 13.93
C GLU A 59 13.50 -2.10 14.97
N SER A 60 13.07 -3.22 15.57
CA SER A 60 13.77 -3.80 16.73
C SER A 60 13.85 -5.32 16.73
N HIS A 61 13.26 -6.00 15.74
CA HIS A 61 13.03 -7.44 15.81
C HIS A 61 12.30 -7.85 17.11
N PHE A 62 11.38 -7.00 17.58
CA PHE A 62 10.66 -7.12 18.85
C PHE A 62 11.52 -7.05 20.13
N ASN A 63 12.76 -6.56 20.05
CA ASN A 63 13.62 -6.41 21.21
C ASN A 63 13.39 -5.05 21.92
N LYS A 64 12.80 -5.10 23.11
CA LYS A 64 12.48 -3.90 23.92
C LYS A 64 13.70 -3.17 24.50
N ASN A 65 14.89 -3.78 24.47
CA ASN A 65 16.10 -3.23 25.06
C ASN A 65 17.00 -2.53 24.02
N ILE A 66 16.58 -2.46 22.75
CA ILE A 66 17.35 -1.79 21.70
C ILE A 66 17.24 -0.28 21.83
N THR A 67 18.39 0.38 21.73
CA THR A 67 18.53 1.83 21.54
C THR A 67 19.30 2.08 20.26
N SER A 68 18.75 2.87 19.33
CA SER A 68 19.47 3.27 18.12
C SER A 68 20.55 4.30 18.42
N GLY A 69 21.51 4.49 17.50
CA GLY A 69 22.53 5.54 17.63
C GLY A 69 21.94 6.95 17.69
N ALA A 70 20.72 7.15 17.20
CA ALA A 70 19.99 8.41 17.26
C ALA A 70 19.14 8.58 18.54
N GLY A 71 19.06 7.56 19.41
CA GLY A 71 18.31 7.60 20.67
C GLY A 71 16.86 7.10 20.60
N ALA A 72 16.50 6.37 19.54
CA ALA A 72 15.21 5.67 19.45
C ALA A 72 15.22 4.44 20.35
N VAL A 73 14.16 4.18 21.12
CA VAL A 73 14.14 3.15 22.17
C VAL A 73 12.95 2.20 22.05
N GLY A 74 13.18 0.93 22.38
CA GLY A 74 12.14 -0.05 22.59
C GLY A 74 11.66 -0.75 21.31
N ILE A 75 10.59 -1.54 21.43
CA ILE A 75 10.13 -2.39 20.33
C ILE A 75 9.66 -1.58 19.11
N TRP A 76 9.14 -0.37 19.36
CA TRP A 76 8.60 0.56 18.36
C TRP A 76 9.59 1.68 17.98
N GLN A 77 10.82 1.64 18.52
CA GLN A 77 11.87 2.64 18.29
C GLN A 77 11.37 4.08 18.41
N PHE A 78 10.72 4.40 19.53
CA PHE A 78 10.26 5.76 19.78
C PHE A 78 11.44 6.71 20.02
N MET A 79 11.50 7.82 19.28
CA MET A 79 12.30 8.99 19.66
C MET A 79 11.66 9.71 20.86
N THR A 80 12.46 10.35 21.72
CA THR A 80 11.94 11.06 22.91
C THR A 80 10.92 12.13 22.54
N ALA A 81 11.20 12.93 21.51
CA ALA A 81 10.28 13.97 21.04
C ALA A 81 8.93 13.38 20.58
N HIS A 82 8.96 12.29 19.80
CA HIS A 82 7.75 11.60 19.34
C HIS A 82 6.98 10.98 20.51
N ALA A 83 7.66 10.33 21.45
CA ALA A 83 7.04 9.77 22.65
C ALA A 83 6.32 10.85 23.49
N ASN A 84 6.96 11.99 23.69
CA ASN A 84 6.41 13.11 24.47
C ASN A 84 5.13 13.69 23.86
N GLN A 85 5.01 13.72 22.52
CA GLN A 85 3.78 14.18 21.85
C GLN A 85 2.54 13.37 22.23
N TYR A 86 2.72 12.12 22.66
CA TYR A 86 1.66 11.21 23.07
C TYR A 86 1.66 10.95 24.58
N GLY A 87 2.40 11.73 25.37
CA GLY A 87 2.50 11.56 26.82
C GLY A 87 3.21 10.27 27.26
N LEU A 88 4.00 9.65 26.39
CA LEU A 88 4.78 8.46 26.71
C LEU A 88 6.09 8.89 27.38
N THR A 89 6.27 8.50 28.64
CA THR A 89 7.50 8.81 29.39
C THR A 89 8.70 8.04 28.85
N GLU A 90 9.89 8.50 29.20
CA GLU A 90 11.17 7.87 28.86
C GLU A 90 11.20 6.37 29.21
N GLN A 91 10.83 6.02 30.44
CA GLN A 91 10.74 4.63 30.90
C GLN A 91 9.58 3.88 30.23
N GLY A 92 8.54 4.58 29.79
CA GLY A 92 7.42 4.01 29.04
C GLY A 92 7.81 3.53 27.64
N ARG A 93 8.91 4.02 27.06
CA ARG A 93 9.38 3.60 25.72
C ARG A 93 9.78 2.13 25.66
N THR A 94 10.29 1.56 26.75
CA THR A 94 10.67 0.13 26.85
C THR A 94 9.52 -0.75 27.38
N ASP A 95 8.47 -0.16 27.93
CA ASP A 95 7.26 -0.86 28.35
C ASP A 95 6.44 -1.27 27.12
N ILE A 96 6.33 -2.58 26.88
CA ILE A 96 5.66 -3.15 25.70
C ILE A 96 4.21 -2.69 25.60
N TYR A 97 3.46 -2.69 26.71
CA TYR A 97 2.05 -2.34 26.71
C TYR A 97 1.86 -0.84 26.42
N LYS A 98 2.60 0.02 27.13
CA LYS A 98 2.50 1.48 26.98
C LYS A 98 2.96 1.93 25.61
N SER A 99 4.13 1.46 25.17
CA SER A 99 4.67 1.80 23.84
C SER A 99 3.76 1.30 22.71
N THR A 100 3.19 0.09 22.79
CA THR A 100 2.27 -0.42 21.76
C THR A 100 0.96 0.37 21.71
N LYS A 101 0.40 0.73 22.87
CA LYS A 101 -0.77 1.61 22.94
C LYS A 101 -0.49 2.97 22.30
N THR A 102 0.66 3.56 22.58
CA THR A 102 1.09 4.82 21.99
C THR A 102 1.32 4.69 20.48
N ALA A 103 1.95 3.61 20.01
CA ALA A 103 2.15 3.34 18.59
C ALA A 103 0.83 3.23 17.85
N ALA A 104 -0.16 2.52 18.41
CA ALA A 104 -1.49 2.42 17.83
C ALA A 104 -2.15 3.82 17.68
N ILE A 105 -2.06 4.68 18.70
CA ILE A 105 -2.61 6.04 18.62
C ILE A 105 -1.88 6.86 17.53
N SER A 106 -0.54 6.81 17.52
CA SER A 106 0.27 7.51 16.52
C SER A 106 -0.04 7.05 15.10
N LEU A 107 -0.12 5.73 14.86
CA LEU A 107 -0.42 5.15 13.56
C LEU A 107 -1.85 5.48 13.11
N SER A 108 -2.82 5.50 14.02
CA SER A 108 -4.19 5.93 13.72
C SER A 108 -4.24 7.39 13.29
N ASN A 109 -3.50 8.28 13.98
CA ASN A 109 -3.45 9.70 13.63
C ASN A 109 -2.78 9.93 12.27
N LEU A 110 -1.66 9.26 12.01
CA LEU A 110 -1.00 9.30 10.71
C LEU A 110 -1.93 8.78 9.61
N TYR A 111 -2.67 7.69 9.86
CA TYR A 111 -3.59 7.13 8.87
C TYR A 111 -4.77 8.08 8.60
N LYS A 112 -5.33 8.74 9.61
CA LYS A 112 -6.36 9.78 9.40
C LYS A 112 -5.87 10.91 8.49
N LYS A 113 -4.58 11.24 8.55
CA LYS A 113 -3.99 12.31 7.73
C LYS A 113 -3.67 11.88 6.31
N TYR A 114 -3.05 10.71 6.13
CA TYR A 114 -2.52 10.29 4.83
C TYR A 114 -3.41 9.29 4.10
N ASN A 115 -4.34 8.65 4.81
CA ASN A 115 -5.31 7.68 4.29
C ASN A 115 -4.68 6.50 3.51
N ASN A 116 -3.41 6.19 3.76
CA ASN A 116 -2.74 5.00 3.21
C ASN A 116 -1.55 4.55 4.05
N TRP A 117 -1.39 3.23 4.19
CA TRP A 117 -0.34 2.67 5.05
C TRP A 117 1.09 2.92 4.56
N VAL A 118 1.30 3.05 3.25
CA VAL A 118 2.65 3.30 2.69
C VAL A 118 3.19 4.65 3.16
N THR A 119 2.38 5.70 3.05
CA THR A 119 2.75 7.04 3.51
C THR A 119 2.83 7.11 5.03
N VAL A 120 1.95 6.39 5.75
CA VAL A 120 2.03 6.27 7.21
C VAL A 120 3.36 5.67 7.66
N VAL A 121 3.82 4.60 7.01
CA VAL A 121 5.12 3.96 7.34
C VAL A 121 6.28 4.89 7.05
N ALA A 122 6.23 5.66 5.96
CA ALA A 122 7.23 6.68 5.67
C ALA A 122 7.24 7.80 6.73
N ALA A 123 6.04 8.29 7.10
CA ALA A 123 5.85 9.34 8.09
C ALA A 123 6.27 8.90 9.50
N TYR A 124 6.07 7.62 9.84
CA TYR A 124 6.48 7.07 11.12
C TYR A 124 8.01 7.14 11.30
N ASN A 125 8.78 6.88 10.23
CA ASN A 125 10.24 6.90 10.27
C ASN A 125 10.83 8.31 10.19
N CYS A 126 10.37 9.15 9.25
CA CYS A 126 10.97 10.47 9.02
C CYS A 126 10.20 11.64 9.64
N GLY A 127 9.02 11.41 10.19
CA GLY A 127 8.14 12.45 10.70
C GLY A 127 7.36 13.19 9.61
N GLU A 128 6.21 13.74 10.00
CA GLU A 128 5.25 14.39 9.09
C GLU A 128 5.81 15.63 8.38
N GLY A 129 6.74 16.36 9.02
CA GLY A 129 7.36 17.54 8.41
C GLY A 129 8.22 17.20 7.19
N ASN A 130 8.91 16.06 7.21
CA ASN A 130 9.70 15.59 6.06
C ASN A 130 8.79 15.10 4.93
N ILE A 131 7.68 14.44 5.27
CA ILE A 131 6.65 14.08 4.29
C ILE A 131 6.08 15.34 3.63
N ALA A 132 5.71 16.36 4.40
CA ALA A 132 5.18 17.61 3.86
C ALA A 132 6.16 18.30 2.90
N LYS A 133 7.45 18.37 3.26
CA LYS A 133 8.51 18.91 2.39
C LYS A 133 8.65 18.11 1.08
N ALA A 134 8.65 16.77 1.18
CA ALA A 134 8.75 15.91 0.01
C ALA A 134 7.54 16.05 -0.92
N MET A 135 6.32 16.08 -0.36
CA MET A 135 5.08 16.31 -1.13
C MET A 135 5.09 17.66 -1.84
N GLN A 136 5.55 18.72 -1.15
CA GLN A 136 5.68 20.05 -1.73
C GLN A 136 6.69 20.07 -2.89
N ALA A 137 7.86 19.45 -2.70
CA ALA A 137 8.89 19.37 -3.74
C ALA A 137 8.43 18.56 -4.96
N ALA A 138 7.58 17.56 -4.76
CA ALA A 138 7.01 16.75 -5.83
C ALA A 138 5.79 17.37 -6.51
N GLY A 139 5.13 18.33 -5.86
CA GLY A 139 3.81 18.81 -6.30
C GLY A 139 2.72 17.74 -6.20
N SER A 140 2.92 16.71 -5.37
CA SER A 140 2.03 15.54 -5.31
C SER A 140 2.05 14.92 -3.91
N SER A 141 0.90 14.41 -3.47
CA SER A 141 0.80 13.64 -2.22
C SER A 141 0.87 12.14 -2.45
N GLN A 142 1.22 11.70 -3.66
CA GLN A 142 1.35 10.28 -3.98
C GLN A 142 2.76 9.79 -3.62
N TYR A 143 2.86 8.75 -2.81
CA TYR A 143 4.16 8.27 -2.31
C TYR A 143 5.17 8.00 -3.41
N HIS A 144 4.76 7.31 -4.48
CA HIS A 144 5.65 7.02 -5.61
C HIS A 144 6.21 8.26 -6.34
N GLU A 145 5.54 9.40 -6.25
CA GLU A 145 6.01 10.65 -6.84
C GLU A 145 6.92 11.43 -5.89
N PHE A 146 6.56 11.51 -4.60
CA PHE A 146 7.34 12.26 -3.61
C PHE A 146 8.48 11.47 -2.97
N SER A 147 8.51 10.14 -3.09
CA SER A 147 9.50 9.30 -2.41
C SER A 147 10.94 9.63 -2.80
N LYS A 148 11.17 10.14 -4.02
CA LYS A 148 12.50 10.57 -4.49
C LYS A 148 13.07 11.77 -3.72
N TYR A 149 12.24 12.50 -2.97
CA TYR A 149 12.66 13.62 -2.10
C TYR A 149 12.76 13.21 -0.63
N LEU A 150 12.53 11.94 -0.29
CA LEU A 150 12.70 11.43 1.06
C LEU A 150 14.16 11.02 1.32
N PRO A 151 14.58 10.99 2.60
CA PRO A 151 15.86 10.37 2.98
C PRO A 151 15.93 8.91 2.50
N GLY A 152 17.11 8.48 2.06
CA GLY A 152 17.34 7.10 1.61
C GLY A 152 17.01 6.05 2.67
N GLU A 153 17.21 6.39 3.95
CA GLU A 153 16.81 5.57 5.10
C GLU A 153 15.30 5.31 5.10
N THR A 154 14.47 6.33 4.87
CA THR A 154 13.01 6.23 4.86
C THR A 154 12.50 5.43 3.68
N ILE A 155 13.09 5.62 2.50
CA ILE A 155 12.77 4.81 1.31
C ILE A 155 13.08 3.34 1.61
N ASN A 156 14.22 3.06 2.23
CA ASN A 156 14.61 1.71 2.62
C ASN A 156 13.70 1.15 3.73
N HIS A 157 13.26 1.99 4.67
CA HIS A 157 12.33 1.61 5.72
C HIS A 157 10.99 1.12 5.15
N VAL A 158 10.42 1.86 4.18
CA VAL A 158 9.21 1.43 3.46
C VAL A 158 9.46 0.12 2.69
N LYS A 159 10.60 -0.04 2.02
CA LYS A 159 10.95 -1.31 1.33
C LYS A 159 11.01 -2.50 2.30
N LYS A 160 11.68 -2.36 3.44
CA LYS A 160 11.74 -3.39 4.49
C LYS A 160 10.34 -3.76 4.98
N TYR A 161 9.48 -2.76 5.17
CA TYR A 161 8.09 -2.98 5.55
C TYR A 161 7.30 -3.80 4.52
N LEU A 162 7.42 -3.46 3.22
CA LEU A 162 6.77 -4.21 2.15
C LEU A 162 7.31 -5.65 2.05
N ASN A 163 8.62 -5.86 2.24
CA ASN A 163 9.22 -7.20 2.25
C ASN A 163 8.71 -8.02 3.45
N ALA A 164 8.58 -7.41 4.63
CA ALA A 164 7.99 -8.07 5.78
C ALA A 164 6.53 -8.45 5.53
N CYS A 165 5.74 -7.56 4.93
CA CYS A 165 4.35 -7.83 4.53
C CYS A 165 4.25 -8.93 3.45
N TYR A 166 5.22 -9.01 2.55
CA TYR A 166 5.30 -10.13 1.60
C TYR A 166 5.54 -11.45 2.33
N ALA A 167 6.55 -11.49 3.21
CA ALA A 167 6.89 -12.68 3.97
C ALA A 167 5.74 -13.18 4.87
N THR A 168 4.87 -12.26 5.29
CA THR A 168 3.76 -12.55 6.20
C THR A 168 2.40 -12.72 5.51
N GLY A 169 2.31 -12.43 4.21
CA GLY A 169 1.12 -12.63 3.39
C GLY A 169 0.15 -11.44 3.31
N GLU A 170 0.51 -10.29 3.87
CA GLU A 170 -0.34 -9.09 3.87
C GLU A 170 0.04 -8.02 2.82
N LEU A 171 1.05 -8.25 1.98
CA LEU A 171 1.50 -7.25 0.99
C LEU A 171 0.34 -6.76 0.10
N GLN A 172 -0.49 -7.67 -0.41
CA GLN A 172 -1.60 -7.30 -1.28
C GLN A 172 -2.58 -6.36 -0.59
N SER A 173 -2.87 -6.56 0.70
CA SER A 173 -3.75 -5.68 1.47
C SER A 173 -3.17 -4.26 1.58
N VAL A 174 -1.85 -4.14 1.79
CA VAL A 174 -1.15 -2.85 1.87
C VAL A 174 -1.20 -2.13 0.52
N LEU A 175 -0.95 -2.86 -0.58
CA LEU A 175 -0.97 -2.29 -1.93
C LEU A 175 -2.39 -1.87 -2.36
N SER A 176 -3.41 -2.71 -2.07
CA SER A 176 -4.81 -2.37 -2.34
C SER A 176 -5.24 -1.12 -1.56
N ASN A 177 -4.83 -0.99 -0.29
CA ASN A 177 -5.09 0.21 0.51
C ASN A 177 -4.45 1.46 -0.11
N TYR A 178 -3.17 1.37 -0.50
CA TYR A 178 -2.49 2.48 -1.17
C TYR A 178 -3.18 2.87 -2.47
N ASN A 179 -3.47 1.91 -3.35
CA ASN A 179 -4.12 2.18 -4.64
C ASN A 179 -5.50 2.84 -4.45
N SER A 180 -6.30 2.36 -3.49
CA SER A 180 -7.62 2.94 -3.18
C SER A 180 -7.53 4.41 -2.73
N SER A 181 -6.49 4.75 -1.97
CA SER A 181 -6.27 6.14 -1.53
C SER A 181 -5.91 7.09 -2.68
N ARG A 182 -5.19 6.58 -3.70
CA ARG A 182 -4.84 7.37 -4.89
C ARG A 182 -6.09 7.76 -5.65
N LEU A 183 -6.97 6.78 -5.85
CA LEU A 183 -8.25 6.95 -6.53
C LEU A 183 -9.09 8.02 -5.83
N HIS A 184 -9.29 7.92 -4.52
CA HIS A 184 -10.06 8.91 -3.76
C HIS A 184 -9.53 10.34 -3.97
N LYS A 185 -8.21 10.57 -3.96
CA LYS A 185 -7.67 11.92 -4.15
C LYS A 185 -7.90 12.47 -5.55
N VAL A 186 -7.68 11.65 -6.59
CA VAL A 186 -7.89 12.05 -7.99
C VAL A 186 -9.35 12.49 -8.22
N PHE A 187 -10.31 11.84 -7.55
CA PHE A 187 -11.74 12.09 -7.74
C PHE A 187 -12.31 13.23 -6.90
N PHE A 188 -11.81 13.47 -5.68
CA PHE A 188 -12.43 14.44 -4.76
C PHE A 188 -11.70 15.79 -4.65
N GLU A 189 -10.38 15.89 -4.91
CA GLU A 189 -9.67 17.18 -4.82
C GLU A 189 -9.74 18.02 -6.12
N ASN A 190 -10.00 17.39 -7.28
CA ASN A 190 -10.20 18.10 -8.55
C ASN A 190 -11.66 18.56 -8.79
N GLY A 191 -12.55 18.37 -7.81
CA GLY A 191 -13.99 18.47 -7.97
C GLY A 191 -14.62 19.78 -7.52
N ASN A 192 -14.34 20.89 -8.22
CA ASN A 192 -15.30 22.01 -8.31
C ASN A 192 -16.13 21.92 -9.59
N ARG A 193 -16.56 20.71 -9.93
CA ARG A 193 -17.45 20.42 -11.06
C ARG A 193 -18.62 19.58 -10.58
N LYS A 194 -19.80 20.20 -10.51
CA LYS A 194 -21.03 19.51 -10.93
C LYS A 194 -20.77 19.01 -12.35
N VAL A 195 -21.06 17.75 -12.67
CA VAL A 195 -21.68 17.30 -13.94
C VAL A 195 -21.78 15.77 -13.96
N THR A 196 -22.90 15.35 -14.53
CA THR A 196 -23.50 14.05 -14.79
C THR A 196 -22.75 13.06 -15.69
N ASP A 197 -21.42 13.05 -15.73
CA ASP A 197 -20.68 12.06 -16.55
C ASP A 197 -19.94 11.06 -15.65
N GLU A 198 -20.11 9.75 -15.92
CA GLU A 198 -19.47 8.65 -15.20
C GLU A 198 -17.95 8.85 -15.21
N VAL A 199 -17.39 9.22 -14.06
CA VAL A 199 -15.95 9.47 -13.93
C VAL A 199 -15.20 8.15 -14.08
N LEU A 200 -14.18 8.11 -14.93
CA LEU A 200 -13.39 6.91 -15.22
C LEU A 200 -12.03 6.93 -14.50
N SER A 201 -11.58 5.74 -14.11
CA SER A 201 -10.25 5.42 -13.57
C SER A 201 -9.53 4.49 -14.53
N GLU A 202 -8.20 4.52 -14.56
CA GLU A 202 -7.38 3.70 -15.45
C GLU A 202 -6.52 2.65 -14.71
N THR A 203 -6.20 1.55 -15.40
CA THR A 203 -5.18 0.55 -15.00
C THR A 203 -4.67 -0.19 -16.22
N ASP A 204 -3.41 -0.60 -16.21
CA ASP A 204 -2.87 -1.43 -17.29
C ASP A 204 -3.35 -2.88 -17.20
N ILE A 205 -3.63 -3.48 -18.36
CA ILE A 205 -3.95 -4.89 -18.55
C ILE A 205 -3.15 -5.46 -19.73
N ASN A 206 -2.88 -6.76 -19.72
CA ASN A 206 -2.25 -7.46 -20.83
C ASN A 206 -3.28 -8.25 -21.66
N ALA A 207 -2.86 -8.78 -22.81
CA ALA A 207 -3.71 -9.55 -23.73
C ALA A 207 -4.28 -10.86 -23.13
N GLY A 208 -3.85 -11.26 -21.93
CA GLY A 208 -4.44 -12.39 -21.21
C GLY A 208 -5.81 -12.08 -20.58
N PHE A 209 -6.21 -10.81 -20.50
CA PHE A 209 -7.53 -10.41 -20.00
C PHE A 209 -8.60 -10.52 -21.09
N ASN A 210 -9.72 -11.16 -20.76
CA ASN A 210 -10.89 -11.25 -21.61
C ASN A 210 -11.96 -10.27 -21.11
N LEU A 211 -12.33 -9.27 -21.92
CA LEU A 211 -13.24 -8.21 -21.51
C LEU A 211 -14.65 -8.73 -21.15
N LYS A 212 -15.09 -9.86 -21.70
CA LYS A 212 -16.35 -10.52 -21.29
C LYS A 212 -16.27 -11.10 -19.89
N VAL A 213 -15.11 -11.63 -19.51
CA VAL A 213 -14.85 -12.12 -18.14
C VAL A 213 -14.76 -10.95 -17.18
N VAL A 214 -14.12 -9.84 -17.58
CA VAL A 214 -14.10 -8.59 -16.81
C VAL A 214 -15.53 -8.11 -16.55
N ALA A 215 -16.35 -8.00 -17.59
CA ALA A 215 -17.75 -7.62 -17.53
C ALA A 215 -18.55 -8.51 -16.57
N ALA A 216 -18.42 -9.83 -16.70
CA ALA A 216 -19.13 -10.79 -15.86
C ALA A 216 -18.72 -10.73 -14.37
N GLU A 217 -17.43 -10.53 -14.07
CA GLU A 217 -16.95 -10.45 -12.68
C GLU A 217 -17.31 -9.12 -11.99
N LEU A 218 -17.52 -8.06 -12.78
CA LEU A 218 -17.96 -6.75 -12.31
C LEU A 218 -19.48 -6.58 -12.33
N ASN A 219 -20.22 -7.53 -12.91
CA ASN A 219 -21.66 -7.44 -13.12
C ASN A 219 -22.06 -6.20 -13.94
N VAL A 220 -21.31 -5.96 -15.02
CA VAL A 220 -21.50 -4.84 -15.95
C VAL A 220 -21.62 -5.39 -17.37
N ASP A 221 -22.35 -4.69 -18.23
CA ASP A 221 -22.42 -5.05 -19.65
C ASP A 221 -21.06 -4.87 -20.33
N VAL A 222 -20.65 -5.84 -21.16
CA VAL A 222 -19.40 -5.73 -21.91
C VAL A 222 -19.43 -4.56 -22.89
N ASP A 223 -20.60 -4.21 -23.42
CA ASP A 223 -20.74 -3.08 -24.34
C ASP A 223 -20.46 -1.74 -23.63
N LYS A 224 -20.77 -1.63 -22.33
CA LYS A 224 -20.37 -0.47 -21.53
C LYS A 224 -18.86 -0.41 -21.34
N ILE A 225 -18.23 -1.55 -21.07
CA ILE A 225 -16.77 -1.62 -20.97
C ILE A 225 -16.13 -1.19 -22.30
N LEU A 226 -16.61 -1.68 -23.44
CA LEU A 226 -16.10 -1.29 -24.75
C LEU A 226 -16.36 0.20 -25.05
N ALA A 227 -17.50 0.75 -24.63
CA ALA A 227 -17.82 2.17 -24.78
C ALA A 227 -16.84 3.07 -24.00
N TRP A 228 -16.44 2.66 -22.80
CA TRP A 228 -15.41 3.38 -22.03
C TRP A 228 -13.98 3.16 -22.57
N ASN A 229 -13.78 2.12 -23.39
CA ASN A 229 -12.46 1.67 -23.86
C ASN A 229 -12.41 1.51 -25.40
N PRO A 230 -12.62 2.58 -26.17
CA PRO A 230 -12.64 2.48 -27.62
C PRO A 230 -11.27 1.99 -28.16
N GLY A 231 -11.28 0.89 -28.91
CA GLY A 231 -10.09 0.34 -29.58
C GLY A 231 -9.19 -0.55 -28.70
N ILE A 232 -9.56 -0.80 -27.44
CA ILE A 232 -8.76 -1.61 -26.51
C ILE A 232 -8.45 -3.01 -27.03
N GLU A 233 -9.37 -3.65 -27.75
CA GLU A 233 -9.17 -4.99 -28.29
C GLU A 233 -8.07 -5.00 -29.36
N GLU A 234 -8.05 -4.00 -30.24
CA GLU A 234 -6.99 -3.87 -31.23
C GLU A 234 -5.64 -3.58 -30.58
N GLU A 235 -5.61 -2.75 -29.53
CA GLU A 235 -4.38 -2.47 -28.80
C GLU A 235 -3.82 -3.71 -28.12
N LEU A 236 -4.67 -4.49 -27.44
CA LEU A 236 -4.28 -5.75 -26.81
C LEU A 236 -3.75 -6.76 -27.83
N GLN A 237 -4.38 -6.85 -29.00
CA GLN A 237 -3.92 -7.74 -30.08
C GLN A 237 -2.59 -7.29 -30.70
N LYS A 238 -2.42 -5.98 -30.94
CA LYS A 238 -1.23 -5.43 -31.63
C LYS A 238 -0.02 -5.31 -30.72
N LYS A 239 -0.22 -4.89 -29.46
CA LYS A 239 0.86 -4.53 -28.52
C LYS A 239 1.02 -5.56 -27.39
N GLY A 240 0.04 -6.41 -27.14
CA GLY A 240 0.04 -7.34 -26.02
C GLY A 240 -0.39 -6.73 -24.68
N GLU A 241 -0.62 -5.42 -24.65
CA GLU A 241 -1.03 -4.64 -23.47
C GLU A 241 -1.84 -3.41 -23.88
N SER A 242 -2.68 -2.92 -22.96
CA SER A 242 -3.45 -1.69 -23.13
C SER A 242 -3.92 -1.16 -21.76
N THR A 243 -4.37 0.09 -21.75
CA THR A 243 -4.93 0.76 -20.59
C THR A 243 -6.43 0.52 -20.54
N LEU A 244 -6.92 -0.04 -19.42
CA LEU A 244 -8.33 -0.26 -19.13
C LEU A 244 -8.89 0.89 -18.28
N TYR A 245 -9.92 1.54 -18.79
CA TYR A 245 -10.73 2.55 -18.14
C TYR A 245 -12.02 1.93 -17.59
N LEU A 246 -12.31 2.14 -16.32
CA LEU A 246 -13.59 1.75 -15.69
C LEU A 246 -14.10 2.87 -14.79
N PRO A 247 -15.42 2.98 -14.59
CA PRO A 247 -15.98 3.87 -13.59
C PRO A 247 -15.32 3.71 -12.22
N THR A 248 -15.19 4.84 -11.52
CA THR A 248 -14.46 4.91 -10.24
C THR A 248 -14.97 3.95 -9.16
N ASP A 249 -16.25 3.62 -9.21
CA ASP A 249 -16.95 2.71 -8.31
C ASP A 249 -16.70 1.23 -8.65
N LEU A 250 -16.36 0.92 -9.91
CA LEU A 250 -16.06 -0.43 -10.39
C LEU A 250 -14.57 -0.79 -10.34
N MET A 251 -13.68 0.20 -10.42
CA MET A 251 -12.24 -0.04 -10.45
C MET A 251 -11.69 -0.78 -9.21
N PRO A 252 -12.11 -0.47 -7.96
CA PRO A 252 -11.64 -1.20 -6.79
C PRO A 252 -11.96 -2.70 -6.84
N ASP A 253 -13.16 -3.06 -7.30
CA ASP A 253 -13.58 -4.46 -7.45
C ASP A 253 -12.77 -5.17 -8.53
N PHE A 254 -12.50 -4.48 -9.64
CA PHE A 254 -11.60 -4.99 -10.68
C PHE A 254 -10.20 -5.28 -10.12
N LEU A 255 -9.60 -4.32 -9.43
CA LEU A 255 -8.25 -4.46 -8.87
C LEU A 255 -8.17 -5.56 -7.81
N LEU A 256 -9.18 -5.69 -6.95
CA LEU A 256 -9.25 -6.73 -5.93
C LEU A 256 -9.35 -8.13 -6.54
N ARG A 257 -10.04 -8.26 -7.67
CA ARG A 257 -10.29 -9.54 -8.37
C ARG A 257 -9.38 -9.77 -9.56
N LYS A 258 -8.42 -8.86 -9.83
CA LYS A 258 -7.61 -8.83 -11.06
C LYS A 258 -6.97 -10.17 -11.40
N ASN A 259 -6.38 -10.86 -10.42
CA ASN A 259 -5.77 -12.18 -10.62
C ASN A 259 -6.81 -13.28 -10.91
N LYS A 260 -7.96 -13.26 -10.22
CA LYS A 260 -9.05 -14.21 -10.47
C LYS A 260 -9.61 -14.03 -11.88
N ILE A 261 -9.83 -12.78 -12.29
CA ILE A 261 -10.29 -12.39 -13.63
C ILE A 261 -9.30 -12.87 -14.69
N LEU A 262 -8.00 -12.63 -14.49
CA LEU A 262 -6.95 -13.07 -15.42
C LEU A 262 -6.90 -14.60 -15.57
N MET A 263 -6.87 -15.34 -14.46
CA MET A 263 -6.86 -16.82 -14.51
C MET A 263 -8.08 -17.38 -15.23
N ARG A 264 -9.25 -16.81 -14.98
CA ARG A 264 -10.50 -17.20 -15.65
C ARG A 264 -10.48 -16.84 -17.14
N SER A 265 -9.95 -15.66 -17.48
CA SER A 265 -9.80 -15.21 -18.87
C SER A 265 -8.92 -16.15 -19.69
N ILE A 266 -7.78 -16.58 -19.14
CA ILE A 266 -6.88 -17.54 -19.78
C ILE A 266 -7.58 -18.91 -19.98
N LYS A 267 -8.30 -19.39 -18.96
CA LYS A 267 -9.01 -20.68 -19.02
C LYS A 267 -10.11 -20.68 -20.08
N GLU A 268 -10.87 -19.60 -20.19
CA GLU A 268 -11.93 -19.47 -21.20
C GLU A 268 -11.35 -19.25 -22.61
N GLY A 269 -10.22 -18.56 -22.75
CA GLY A 269 -9.52 -18.41 -24.03
C GLY A 269 -8.99 -19.72 -24.61
N ALA A 270 -8.54 -20.65 -23.76
CA ALA A 270 -8.05 -21.97 -24.19
C ALA A 270 -9.16 -22.92 -24.69
N ALA A 271 -10.42 -22.70 -24.27
CA ALA A 271 -11.55 -23.54 -24.64
C ALA A 271 -12.15 -23.21 -26.03
N VAL A 272 -11.78 -22.07 -26.63
CA VAL A 272 -12.31 -21.60 -27.92
C VAL A 272 -11.41 -22.03 -29.10
N GLN A 273 -10.24 -22.62 -28.83
CA GLN A 273 -9.29 -23.12 -29.84
C GLN A 273 -9.33 -24.64 -30.05
N GLN A 274 -10.33 -25.33 -29.48
CA GLN A 274 -10.66 -26.74 -29.75
C GLN A 274 -12.01 -26.83 -30.46
#